data_AF-X1C5Z5-F1
#
_entry.id   AF-X1C5Z5-F1
#
_cell.length_a   1.000
_cell.length_b   1.000
_cell.length_c   1.000
_cell.angle_alpha   90.00
_cell.angle_beta   90.00
_cell.angle_gamma   90.00
#
_symmetry.space_group_name_H-M   'P 1'
#
loop_
_entity.id
_entity.type
_entity.pdbx_description
1 polymer ?
#
loop_
_entity_poly.entity_id
_entity_poly.type
_entity_poly.pdbx_seq_one_letter_code
_entity_poly.pdbx_strand_id
1 'polypeptide(L)' 'TVTGVLLAIFQSNAGGAWDNAKKYIEEGHHGGKGSEAHKAGVIGDTVGDPFKDTSGPSLNILIKLMAVVALVIAPLIK' A
#
# COMPACT_ATOMS: atom_id res chain seq x y z
N THR A 1 -7.66 -15.29 2.77
CA THR A 1 -7.14 -14.63 3.99
C THR A 1 -5.63 -14.59 4.02
N VAL A 2 -4.92 -15.73 4.01
CA VAL A 2 -3.45 -15.79 4.13
C VAL A 2 -2.71 -14.95 3.07
N THR A 3 -3.08 -15.08 1.79
CA THR A 3 -2.48 -14.30 0.70
C THR A 3 -2.84 -12.81 0.77
N GLY A 4 -4.08 -12.47 1.14
CA GLY A 4 -4.54 -11.08 1.23
C GLY A 4 -3.88 -10.28 2.35
N VAL A 5 -3.62 -10.90 3.51
CA VAL A 5 -2.92 -10.24 4.63
C VAL A 5 -1.46 -9.94 4.25
N LEU A 6 -0.76 -10.90 3.63
CA LEU A 6 0.63 -10.71 3.18
C LEU A 6 0.73 -9.57 2.15
N LEU A 7 -0.20 -9.52 1.19
CA LEU A 7 -0.23 -8.48 0.17
C LEU A 7 -0.57 -7.10 0.75
N ALA A 8 -1.51 -7.02 1.70
CA ALA A 8 -1.86 -5.77 2.37
C ALA A 8 -0.66 -5.17 3.12
N ILE A 9 0.09 -5.98 3.87
CA ILE A 9 1.28 -5.54 4.59
C ILE A 9 2.37 -5.09 3.63
N PHE A 10 2.62 -5.85 2.56
CA PHE A 10 3.62 -5.49 1.55
C PHE A 10 3.30 -4.14 0.91
N GLN A 11 2.05 -3.92 0.48
CA GLN A 11 1.65 -2.70 -0.21
C GLN A 11 1.73 -1.46 0.69
N SER A 12 1.29 -1.57 1.95
CA SER A 12 1.41 -0.48 2.92
C SER A 12 2.87 -0.14 3.26
N ASN A 13 3.72 -1.14 3.47
CA ASN A 13 5.12 -0.91 3.81
C ASN A 13 5.94 -0.38 2.63
N ALA A 14 5.73 -0.93 1.42
CA ALA A 14 6.44 -0.49 0.22
C ALA A 14 6.09 0.95 -0.15
N GLY A 15 4.80 1.30 -0.16
CA GLY A 15 4.37 2.67 -0.44
C GLY A 15 4.84 3.68 0.61
N GLY A 16 4.81 3.30 1.90
CA GLY A 16 5.34 4.15 2.97
C GLY A 16 6.86 4.34 2.90
N ALA A 17 7.61 3.29 2.51
CA ALA A 17 9.05 3.37 2.33
C ALA A 17 9.43 4.31 1.18
N TRP A 18 8.71 4.27 0.05
CA TRP A 18 8.96 5.17 -1.07
C TRP A 18 8.62 6.64 -0.76
N ASP A 19 7.53 6.93 -0.03
CA ASP A 19 7.22 8.29 0.42
C ASP A 19 8.30 8.84 1.37
N ASN A 20 8.74 8.02 2.33
CA ASN A 20 9.78 8.41 3.29
C ASN A 20 11.13 8.61 2.60
N ALA A 21 11.48 7.76 1.61
CA ALA A 21 12.69 7.93 0.82
C ALA A 21 12.66 9.25 0.02
N LYS A 22 11.52 9.59 -0.58
CA LYS A 22 11.33 10.90 -1.25
C LYS A 22 11.54 12.05 -0.27
N LYS A 23 10.89 12.03 0.90
CA LYS A 23 11.04 13.07 1.94
C LYS A 23 12.47 13.22 2.43
N TYR A 24 13.18 12.11 2.65
CA TYR A 24 14.58 12.11 3.04
C TYR A 24 15.49 12.79 1.99
N ILE A 25 15.21 12.59 0.70
CA ILE A 25 15.91 13.28 -0.38
C ILE A 25 15.53 14.77 -0.41
N GLU A 26 14.27 15.10 -0.14
CA GLU A 26 13.79 16.49 -0.04
C GLU A 26 14.45 17.28 1.10
N GLU A 27 14.86 16.61 2.17
CA GLU A 27 15.64 17.17 3.30
C GLU A 27 17.11 17.45 2.94
N GLY A 28 17.57 17.05 1.75
CA GLY A 28 18.90 17.39 1.23
C GLY A 28 19.94 16.28 1.27
N HIS A 29 19.58 15.10 1.79
CA HIS A 29 20.53 13.99 1.99
C HIS A 29 21.08 13.35 0.70
N HIS A 30 20.48 13.65 -0.46
CA HIS A 30 20.93 13.19 -1.77
C HIS A 30 20.76 14.27 -2.87
N GLY A 31 21.23 15.48 -2.61
CA GLY A 31 21.19 16.58 -3.59
C GLY A 31 19.91 17.43 -3.55
N GLY A 32 18.96 17.10 -2.68
CA GLY A 32 17.79 17.95 -2.42
C GLY A 32 16.74 17.94 -3.52
N LYS A 33 15.74 18.80 -3.37
CA LYS A 33 14.64 18.98 -4.34
C LYS A 33 15.17 19.35 -5.72
N GLY A 34 14.64 18.70 -6.75
CA GLY A 34 15.01 18.94 -8.16
C GLY A 34 16.24 18.17 -8.64
N SER A 35 16.95 17.45 -7.76
CA SER A 35 18.01 16.52 -8.15
C SER A 35 17.46 15.30 -8.90
N GLU A 36 18.32 14.60 -9.64
CA GLU A 36 17.94 13.34 -10.29
C GLU A 36 17.49 12.28 -9.28
N ALA A 37 18.07 12.27 -8.07
CA ALA A 37 17.62 11.43 -6.97
C ALA A 37 16.20 11.79 -6.51
N HIS A 38 15.86 13.08 -6.45
CA HIS A 38 14.51 13.53 -6.08
C HIS A 38 13.48 13.11 -7.13
N LYS A 39 13.78 13.24 -8.42
CA LYS A 39 12.89 12.77 -9.50
C LYS A 39 12.66 11.26 -9.41
N ALA A 40 13.71 10.47 -9.16
CA ALA A 40 13.57 9.03 -8.95
C ALA A 40 12.71 8.70 -7.72
N GLY A 41 12.89 9.43 -6.62
CA GLY A 41 12.06 9.32 -5.41
C GLY A 41 10.59 9.65 -5.65
N VAL A 42 10.29 10.69 -6.44
CA VAL A 42 8.92 11.07 -6.82
C VAL A 42 8.25 9.98 -7.66
N ILE A 43 8.97 9.36 -8.60
CA ILE A 43 8.44 8.23 -9.39
C ILE A 43 8.13 7.04 -8.47
N GLY A 44 9.02 6.71 -7.53
CA GLY A 44 8.80 5.64 -6.56
C GLY A 44 7.56 5.88 -5.69
N ASP A 45 7.37 7.09 -5.19
CA ASP A 45 6.19 7.44 -4.39
C ASP A 45 4.90 7.40 -5.23
N THR A 46 4.94 7.88 -6.48
CA THR A 46 3.79 7.82 -7.40
C THR A 46 3.34 6.37 -7.66
N VAL A 47 4.28 5.43 -7.75
CA VAL A 47 3.96 3.99 -7.84
C VAL A 47 3.44 3.43 -6.51
N GLY A 48 3.92 3.97 -5.39
CA GLY A 48 3.55 3.58 -4.02
C GLY A 48 2.19 4.12 -3.54
N ASP A 49 1.71 5.25 -4.07
CA ASP A 49 0.45 5.89 -3.66
C ASP A 49 -0.77 4.97 -3.84
N PRO A 50 -0.99 4.31 -5.00
CA PRO A 50 -2.06 3.33 -5.12
C PRO A 50 -1.94 2.16 -4.14
N PHE A 51 -0.72 1.78 -3.76
CA PHE A 51 -0.47 0.65 -2.86
C PHE A 51 -0.79 0.98 -1.41
N LYS A 52 -0.32 2.13 -0.90
CA LYS A 52 -0.53 2.50 0.51
C LYS A 52 -1.92 3.10 0.77
N ASP A 53 -2.47 3.86 -0.18
CA ASP A 53 -3.70 4.63 0.06
C ASP A 53 -4.96 3.97 -0.51
N THR A 54 -4.84 3.08 -1.50
CA THR A 54 -6.00 2.46 -2.16
C THR A 54 -6.07 0.95 -1.95
N SER A 55 -5.13 0.17 -2.50
CA SER A 55 -5.23 -1.29 -2.52
C SER A 55 -4.93 -1.94 -1.16
N GLY A 56 -3.94 -1.44 -0.42
CA GLY A 56 -3.58 -1.95 0.91
C GLY A 56 -4.75 -1.89 1.91
N PRO A 57 -5.38 -0.71 2.13
CA PRO A 57 -6.56 -0.59 2.98
C PRO A 57 -7.76 -1.41 2.50
N SER A 58 -7.97 -1.49 1.18
CA SER A 58 -9.10 -2.23 0.57
C SER A 58 -9.02 -3.74 0.81
N LEU A 59 -7.82 -4.33 0.84
CA LEU A 59 -7.63 -5.76 1.10
C LEU A 59 -8.08 -6.17 2.51
N ASN A 60 -7.90 -5.30 3.51
CA ASN A 60 -8.38 -5.56 4.87
C ASN A 60 -9.92 -5.57 4.95
N ILE A 61 -10.57 -4.68 4.21
CA ILE A 61 -12.04 -4.64 4.13
C ILE A 61 -12.57 -5.85 3.37
N LEU A 62 -11.94 -6.22 2.25
CA LEU A 62 -12.29 -7.38 1.45
C LEU A 62 -12.32 -8.66 2.29
N ILE A 63 -11.30 -8.90 3.11
CA ILE A 63 -11.22 -10.09 3.96
C ILE A 63 -12.38 -10.14 4.97
N LYS A 64 -12.70 -9.01 5.62
CA LYS A 64 -13.81 -8.94 6.58
C LYS A 64 -15.16 -9.14 5.90
N LEU A 65 -15.40 -8.50 4.76
CA LEU A 65 -16.65 -8.61 4.02
C LEU A 65 -16.87 -10.04 3.51
N MET A 66 -15.83 -10.68 2.94
CA MET A 66 -15.94 -12.06 2.47
C MET A 66 -16.30 -13.03 3.61
N ALA A 67 -15.78 -12.80 4.83
CA ALA A 67 -16.13 -13.61 6.00
C ALA A 67 -17.60 -13.43 6.42
N VAL A 68 -18.11 -12.19 6.42
CA VAL A 68 -19.52 -11.90 6.77
C VAL A 68 -20.47 -12.47 5.70
N VAL A 69 -20.17 -12.28 4.42
CA VAL A 69 -20.97 -12.84 3.31
C VAL A 69 -21.01 -14.37 3.40
N ALA A 70 -19.87 -15.01 3.65
CA ALA A 70 -19.82 -16.47 3.82
C ALA A 70 -20.70 -16.94 4.99
N LEU A 71 -20.71 -16.23 6.12
CA LEU A 71 -21.54 -16.56 7.27
C LEU A 71 -23.05 -16.43 6.98
N VAL A 72 -23.45 -15.37 6.26
CA VAL A 72 -24.87 -15.12 5.91
C VAL A 72 -25.39 -16.15 4.92
N ILE A 73 -24.56 -16.56 3.96
CA ILE A 73 -24.96 -17.50 2.90
C ILE A 73 -24.86 -18.96 3.37
N ALA A 74 -24.01 -19.29 4.35
CA ALA A 74 -23.82 -20.65 4.87
C ALA A 74 -25.11 -21.44 5.17
N PRO A 75 -26.17 -20.88 5.82
CA PRO A 75 -27.41 -21.62 6.04
C PRO A 75 -28.29 -21.80 4.80
N LEU A 76 -28.04 -21.06 3.70
CA LEU A 76 -28.81 -21.15 2.44
C LEU A 76 -28.24 -22.19 1.46
N ILE A 77 -26.98 -22.60 1.64
CA ILE A 77 -26.32 -23.64 0.82
C ILE A 77 -26.38 -25.02 1.52
N LYS A 78 -27.31 -25.18 2.47
CA LYS A 78 -27.55 -26.44 3.18
C LYS A 78 -28.79 -27.15 2.68
#